data_AF-A0A6N4TFB9-F1
#
_entry.id   AF-A0A6N4TFB9-F1
#
_cell.length_a   1.000
_cell.length_b   1.000
_cell.length_c   1.000
_cell.angle_alpha   90.00
_cell.angle_beta   90.00
_cell.angle_gamma   90.00
#
_symmetry.space_group_name_H-M   'P 1'
#
loop_
_entity.id
_entity.type
_entity.pdbx_description
1 polymer ?
#
loop_
_entity_poly.entity_id
_entity_poly.type
_entity_poly.pdbx_seq_one_letter_code
_entity_poly.pdbx_strand_id
1 'polypeptide(L)' 'MDRRIAEALFVQLENCVIPKYREECSMIIDTFIEEEFSEGEFKRLIAYLIKRVQTEKRAVILKKIEEKVGEIELPD' A
#
# COMPACT_ATOMS: atom_id res chain seq x y z
N MET A 1 0.27 13.68 -5.59
CA MET A 1 -0.19 12.37 -6.12
C MET A 1 -1.71 12.41 -6.22
N ASP A 2 -2.33 11.70 -7.18
CA ASP A 2 -3.79 11.64 -7.24
C ASP A 2 -4.33 10.77 -6.08
N ARG A 3 -5.08 11.39 -5.17
CA ARG A 3 -5.66 10.74 -3.99
C ARG A 3 -6.61 9.59 -4.35
N ARG A 4 -7.31 9.68 -5.49
CA ARG A 4 -8.20 8.60 -5.97
C ARG A 4 -7.42 7.36 -6.39
N ILE A 5 -6.22 7.55 -6.94
CA ILE A 5 -5.32 6.43 -7.28
C ILE A 5 -4.83 5.76 -6.00
N ALA A 6 -4.49 6.53 -4.97
CA ALA A 6 -4.06 6.03 -3.67
C ALA A 6 -5.15 5.17 -3.01
N GLU A 7 -6.37 5.72 -2.89
CA GLU A 7 -7.55 5.03 -2.32
C GLU A 7 -7.83 3.71 -3.03
N ALA A 8 -7.84 3.71 -4.37
CA ALA A 8 -8.09 2.51 -5.16
C ALA A 8 -7.01 1.42 -4.97
N LEU A 9 -5.76 1.82 -4.69
CA LEU A 9 -4.67 0.90 -4.39
C LEU A 9 -4.76 0.35 -2.97
N PHE A 10 -5.11 1.19 -2.00
CA PHE A 10 -5.27 0.77 -0.61
C PHE A 10 -6.38 -0.26 -0.43
N VAL A 11 -7.54 -0.07 -1.06
CA VAL A 11 -8.63 -1.07 -1.05
C VAL A 11 -8.17 -2.42 -1.60
N GLN A 12 -7.33 -2.44 -2.64
CA GLN A 12 -6.78 -3.69 -3.17
C GLN A 12 -5.78 -4.33 -2.21
N LEU A 13 -4.94 -3.51 -1.56
CA LEU A 13 -3.94 -3.96 -0.59
C LEU A 13 -4.61 -4.59 0.63
N GLU A 14 -5.59 -3.93 1.26
CA GLU A 14 -6.30 -4.44 2.44
C GLU A 14 -6.91 -5.83 2.23
N ASN A 15 -7.44 -6.07 1.03
CA ASN A 15 -8.00 -7.37 0.65
C ASN A 15 -6.94 -8.47 0.50
N CYS A 16 -5.68 -8.08 0.31
CA CYS A 16 -4.54 -8.98 0.15
C CYS A 16 -3.67 -9.07 1.41
N VAL A 17 -3.88 -8.21 2.40
CA VAL A 17 -3.20 -8.25 3.70
C VAL A 17 -3.50 -9.57 4.43
N ILE A 18 -2.49 -10.10 5.14
CA ILE A 18 -2.65 -11.26 6.01
C ILE A 18 -3.65 -10.91 7.12
N PRO A 19 -4.67 -11.74 7.41
CA PRO A 19 -5.76 -11.38 8.33
C PRO A 19 -5.33 -10.77 9.67
N LYS A 20 -4.22 -11.25 10.25
CA LYS A 20 -3.68 -10.76 11.52
C LYS A 20 -3.21 -9.29 11.51
N TYR A 21 -2.92 -8.72 10.34
CA TYR A 21 -2.47 -7.33 10.16
C TYR A 21 -3.56 -6.43 9.60
N ARG A 22 -4.75 -6.94 9.28
CA ARG A 22 -5.77 -6.18 8.54
C ARG A 22 -6.22 -4.93 9.29
N GLU A 23 -6.51 -5.06 10.58
CA GLU A 23 -6.98 -3.94 11.41
C GLU A 23 -5.92 -2.84 11.53
N GLU A 24 -4.68 -3.22 11.84
CA GLU A 24 -3.53 -2.31 11.90
C GLU A 24 -3.32 -1.57 10.56
N CYS A 25 -3.29 -2.30 9.44
CA CYS A 25 -3.12 -1.71 8.12
C CYS A 25 -4.26 -0.74 7.78
N SER A 26 -5.49 -1.08 8.14
CA SER A 26 -6.67 -0.27 7.84
C SER A 26 -6.63 1.06 8.59
N MET A 27 -6.32 1.04 9.89
CA MET A 27 -6.17 2.27 10.67
C MET A 27 -5.06 3.20 10.13
N ILE A 28 -3.92 2.61 9.71
CA ILE A 28 -2.82 3.37 9.12
C ILE A 28 -3.24 4.01 7.80
N ILE A 29 -3.96 3.26 6.95
CA ILE A 29 -4.46 3.75 5.66
C ILE A 29 -5.46 4.89 5.86
N ASP A 30 -6.41 4.73 6.77
CA ASP A 30 -7.42 5.74 7.07
C ASP A 30 -6.75 7.05 7.52
N THR A 31 -5.83 6.95 8.48
CA THR A 31 -5.07 8.11 8.98
C THR A 31 -4.25 8.75 7.86
N PHE A 32 -3.57 7.95 7.04
CA PHE A 32 -2.74 8.45 5.96
C PHE A 32 -3.54 9.18 4.88
N ILE A 33 -4.75 8.71 4.56
CA ILE A 33 -5.62 9.36 3.58
C ILE A 33 -6.12 10.70 4.10
N GLU A 34 -6.41 10.85 5.39
CA GLU A 34 -6.90 12.10 5.97
C GLU A 34 -5.88 13.24 5.89
N GLU A 35 -4.58 12.93 5.85
CA GLU A 35 -3.48 13.90 5.81
C GLU A 35 -3.04 14.26 4.37
N GLU A 36 -2.35 15.40 4.24
CA GLU A 36 -1.61 15.70 3.01
C GLU A 36 -0.30 14.90 2.98
N PHE A 37 -0.05 14.20 1.87
CA PHE A 37 1.13 13.37 1.71
C PHE A 37 1.83 13.61 0.37
N SER A 38 3.15 13.48 0.40
CA SER A 38 4.01 13.43 -0.77
C SER A 38 4.01 12.04 -1.42
N GLU A 39 4.49 11.97 -2.66
CA GLU A 39 4.69 10.69 -3.34
C GLU A 39 5.67 9.79 -2.59
N GLY A 40 6.72 10.36 -1.98
CA GLY A 40 7.70 9.60 -1.20
C GLY A 40 7.09 8.98 0.05
N GLU A 41 6.20 9.70 0.74
CA GLU A 41 5.46 9.16 1.89
C GLU A 41 4.52 8.03 1.49
N PHE A 42 3.83 8.19 0.36
CA PHE A 42 3.00 7.12 -0.18
C PHE A 42 3.80 5.87 -0.51
N LYS A 43 4.93 6.00 -1.23
CA LYS A 43 5.79 4.86 -1.58
C LYS A 43 6.30 4.12 -0.34
N ARG A 44 6.67 4.86 0.71
CA ARG A 44 7.07 4.28 2.00
C ARG A 44 5.94 3.50 2.67
N LEU A 45 4.72 4.03 2.68
CA LEU A 45 3.56 3.32 3.21
C LEU A 45 3.26 2.05 2.39
N ILE A 46 3.32 2.13 1.06
CA ILE A 46 3.16 0.94 0.20
C ILE A 46 4.20 -0.13 0.54
N ALA A 47 5.48 0.24 0.68
CA ALA A 47 6.52 -0.71 1.04
C ALA A 47 6.23 -1.42 2.38
N TYR A 48 5.70 -0.66 3.36
CA TYR A 48 5.26 -1.20 4.65
C TYR A 48 4.08 -2.18 4.51
N LEU A 49 3.05 -1.82 3.74
CA LEU A 49 1.85 -2.64 3.55
C LEU A 49 2.16 -3.91 2.75
N ILE A 50 3.01 -3.82 1.72
CA ILE A 50 3.47 -4.96 0.91
C ILE A 50 4.16 -6.02 1.77
N LYS A 51 4.91 -5.61 2.82
CA LYS A 51 5.50 -6.56 3.77
C LYS A 51 4.45 -7.40 4.53
N ARG A 52 3.20 -6.92 4.62
CA ARG A 52 2.07 -7.56 5.33
C ARG A 52 1.04 -8.22 4.40
N VAL A 53 1.24 -8.15 3.09
CA VAL A 53 0.45 -8.87 2.08
C VAL A 53 0.77 -10.36 2.10
N GLN A 54 -0.25 -11.19 1.83
CA GLN A 54 -0.13 -12.63 1.60
C GLN A 54 1.02 -12.92 0.61
N THR A 55 1.96 -13.79 0.99
CA THR A 55 3.21 -14.02 0.25
C THR A 55 2.97 -14.38 -1.21
N GLU A 56 1.97 -15.22 -1.48
CA GLU A 56 1.57 -15.67 -2.81
C GLU A 56 0.96 -14.56 -3.68
N LYS A 57 0.46 -13.48 -3.08
CA LYS A 57 -0.11 -12.32 -3.79
C LYS A 57 0.89 -11.16 -3.92
N ARG A 58 1.94 -11.14 -3.10
CA ARG A 58 2.85 -9.99 -2.97
C ARG A 58 3.41 -9.52 -4.31
N ALA A 59 3.99 -10.42 -5.10
CA ALA A 59 4.62 -10.07 -6.38
C ALA A 59 3.61 -9.48 -7.38
N VAL A 60 2.39 -10.03 -7.44
CA VAL A 60 1.33 -9.55 -8.34
C VAL A 60 0.84 -8.17 -7.92
N ILE A 61 0.65 -7.95 -6.62
CA ILE A 61 0.18 -6.66 -6.09
C ILE A 61 1.27 -5.58 -6.24
N LEU A 62 2.53 -5.91 -5.94
CA LEU A 62 3.66 -4.99 -6.12
C LEU A 62 3.74 -4.50 -7.57
N LYS A 63 3.75 -5.43 -8.54
CA LYS A 63 3.80 -5.07 -9.96
C LYS A 63 2.65 -4.14 -10.38
N LYS A 64 1.43 -4.42 -9.93
CA LYS A 64 0.25 -3.56 -10.22
C LYS A 64 0.38 -2.15 -9.65
N ILE A 65 1.01 -2.02 -8.48
CA ILE A 65 1.26 -0.73 -7.85
C ILE A 65 2.34 0.01 -8.63
N GLU A 66 3.44 -0.67 -8.97
CA GLU A 66 4.55 -0.09 -9.74
C GLU A 66 4.12 0.41 -11.13
N GLU A 67 3.20 -0.30 -11.80
CA GLU A 67 2.58 0.15 -13.05
C GLU A 67 1.81 1.48 -12.93
N LYS A 68 1.37 1.86 -11.72
CA LYS A 68 0.58 3.06 -11.46
C LYS A 68 1.38 4.21 -10.87
N VAL A 69 2.35 3.91 -9.99
CA VAL A 69 3.08 4.94 -9.22
C VAL A 69 4.60 4.90 -9.43
N GLY A 70 5.07 4.03 -10.32
CA GLY A 70 6.50 3.79 -10.54
C GLY A 70 7.11 2.87 -9.47
N GLU A 71 8.40 2.65 -9.60
CA GLU A 71 9.16 1.71 -8.77
C GLU A 71 9.02 2.00 -7.26
N ILE A 72 8.89 0.92 -6.47
CA ILE A 72 8.80 0.97 -5.03
C ILE A 72 10.06 0.34 -4.44
N GLU A 73 10.87 1.15 -3.79
CA GLU A 73 12.00 0.65 -3.00
C GLU A 73 11.46 -0.09 -1.77
N LEU A 74 11.66 -1.40 -1.75
CA LEU A 74 11.38 -2.21 -0.56
C LEU A 74 12.61 -2.15 0.35
N PRO A 75 12.45 -1.77 1.62
CA PRO A 75 13.55 -1.86 2.56
C PRO A 75 13.93 -3.34 2.72
N ASP A 76 15.22 -3.61 2.89
CA ASP A 76 15.76 -4.95 3.15
C ASP A 76 15.06 -5.67 4.33
#